data_AF-B7X377-F1
#
_entry.id   AF-B7X377-F1
#
_cell.length_a   1.000
_cell.length_b   1.000
_cell.length_c   1.000
_cell.angle_alpha   90.00
_cell.angle_beta   90.00
_cell.angle_gamma   90.00
#
_symmetry.space_group_name_H-M   'P 1'
#
loop_
_entity.id
_entity.type
_entity.pdbx_description
1 polymer ?
#
loop_
_entity_poly.entity_id
_entity_poly.type
_entity_poly.pdbx_seq_one_letter_code
_entity_poly.pdbx_strand_id
1 'polypeptide(L)'
;MHVQARSRAGLALTLAIAAALAGCNSIDGAAHRVANAVTPYKVDVVQGNFVSKEQVEALQPGMSRQQIRDILGTPLVTSVFHGDRWEYVFTINRPGVESQIRKLTVFFNGDVFARAEGDEMPSESDFVASLKGMKGTPKVPQLEASEAQLAKYPARTNSEAEQAAANLPPAATSYPPLESR
;
A
#
# COMPACT_ATOMS: atom_id res chain seq x y z
N MET A 1 3.31 -60.33 55.65
CA MET A 1 2.37 -59.55 54.81
C MET A 1 2.72 -58.04 54.70
N HIS A 2 3.50 -57.45 55.62
CA HIS A 2 3.82 -56.00 55.59
C HIS A 2 4.81 -55.54 54.50
N VAL A 3 5.70 -56.43 54.02
CA VAL A 3 6.73 -56.08 53.01
C VAL A 3 6.12 -55.84 51.62
N GLN A 4 5.12 -56.66 51.23
CA GLN A 4 4.44 -56.48 49.95
C GLN A 4 3.53 -55.24 49.93
N ALA A 5 2.95 -54.86 51.07
CA ALA A 5 2.17 -53.62 51.20
C ALA A 5 3.06 -52.37 51.07
N ARG A 6 4.27 -52.38 51.66
CA ARG A 6 5.24 -51.27 51.55
C ARG A 6 5.81 -51.11 50.13
N SER A 7 6.08 -52.23 49.46
CA SER A 7 6.54 -52.24 48.05
C SER A 7 5.47 -51.70 47.08
N ARG A 8 4.20 -52.09 47.27
CA ARG A 8 3.07 -51.59 46.48
C ARG A 8 2.79 -50.10 46.73
N ALA A 9 2.92 -49.62 47.96
CA ALA A 9 2.77 -48.20 48.30
C ALA A 9 3.89 -47.34 47.67
N GLY A 10 5.14 -47.84 47.68
CA GLY A 10 6.25 -47.17 47.02
C GLY A 10 6.05 -47.06 45.50
N LEU A 11 5.60 -48.14 44.85
CA LEU A 11 5.32 -48.15 43.41
C LEU A 11 4.17 -47.19 43.04
N ALA A 12 3.09 -47.16 43.83
CA ALA A 12 1.99 -46.23 43.64
C ALA A 12 2.41 -44.76 43.77
N LEU A 13 3.27 -44.45 44.76
CA LEU A 13 3.82 -43.10 44.94
C LEU A 13 4.70 -42.69 43.77
N THR A 14 5.57 -43.59 43.27
CA THR A 14 6.41 -43.30 42.10
C THR A 14 5.58 -43.08 40.83
N LEU A 15 4.47 -43.82 40.66
CA LEU A 15 3.58 -43.65 39.53
C LEU A 15 2.83 -42.31 39.58
N ALA A 16 2.39 -41.89 40.78
CA ALA A 16 1.71 -40.62 40.99
C ALA A 16 2.64 -39.42 40.73
N ILE A 17 3.90 -39.50 41.18
CA ILE A 17 4.92 -38.46 40.93
C ILE A 17 5.23 -38.37 39.43
N ALA A 18 5.39 -39.51 38.73
CA ALA A 18 5.61 -39.52 37.28
C ALA A 18 4.43 -38.93 36.50
N ALA A 19 3.19 -39.20 36.92
CA ALA A 19 1.99 -38.61 36.31
C ALA A 19 1.91 -37.08 36.55
N ALA A 20 2.29 -36.61 37.74
CA ALA A 20 2.33 -35.17 38.04
C ALA A 20 3.40 -34.42 37.22
N LEU A 21 4.58 -35.01 37.03
CA LEU A 21 5.66 -34.44 36.20
C LEU A 21 5.31 -34.42 34.70
N ALA A 22 4.57 -35.43 34.21
CA ALA A 22 4.10 -35.47 32.81
C ALA A 22 2.98 -34.46 32.51
N GLY A 23 2.25 -34.00 33.54
CA GLY A 23 1.14 -33.05 33.40
C GLY A 23 1.56 -31.60 33.12
N CYS A 24 2.80 -31.20 33.40
CA CYS A 24 3.23 -29.80 33.24
C CYS A 24 3.39 -29.38 31.76
N ASN A 25 3.68 -30.29 30.83
CA ASN A 25 3.82 -29.96 29.41
C ASN A 25 2.47 -29.87 28.66
N SER A 26 1.40 -30.49 29.17
CA SER A 26 0.10 -30.54 28.48
C SER A 26 -0.74 -29.29 28.73
N ILE A 27 -0.65 -28.70 29.92
CA ILE A 27 -1.40 -27.50 30.32
C ILE A 27 -0.87 -26.26 29.58
N ASP A 28 0.46 -26.15 29.45
CA ASP A 28 1.11 -25.07 28.69
C ASP A 28 0.72 -25.10 27.20
N GLY A 29 0.76 -26.29 26.59
CA GLY A 29 0.35 -26.48 25.20
C GLY A 29 -1.15 -26.24 24.95
N ALA A 30 -2.03 -26.59 25.90
CA ALA A 30 -3.46 -26.31 25.78
C ALA A 30 -3.78 -24.82 25.97
N ALA A 31 -3.14 -24.16 26.94
CA ALA A 31 -3.29 -22.73 27.18
C ALA A 31 -2.83 -21.89 25.97
N HIS A 32 -1.69 -22.25 25.36
CA HIS A 32 -1.22 -21.59 24.14
C HIS A 32 -2.13 -21.80 22.94
N ARG A 33 -2.80 -22.96 22.81
CA ARG A 33 -3.78 -23.19 21.74
C ARG A 33 -5.04 -22.34 21.91
N VAL A 34 -5.52 -22.18 23.15
CA VAL A 34 -6.68 -21.32 23.46
C VAL A 34 -6.31 -19.85 23.27
N ALA A 35 -5.12 -19.44 23.70
CA ALA A 35 -4.63 -18.07 23.50
C ALA A 35 -4.44 -17.72 22.01
N ASN A 36 -3.94 -18.67 21.21
CA ASN A 36 -3.79 -18.48 19.75
C ASN A 36 -5.09 -18.65 18.96
N ALA A 37 -6.18 -19.12 19.58
CA ALA A 37 -7.49 -19.20 18.92
C ALA A 37 -8.08 -17.80 18.65
N VAL A 38 -7.64 -16.78 19.40
CA VAL A 38 -8.01 -15.38 19.18
C VAL A 38 -6.79 -14.66 18.64
N THR A 39 -6.60 -14.66 17.32
CA THR A 39 -5.55 -13.87 16.69
C THR A 39 -5.90 -12.38 16.81
N PRO A 40 -5.10 -11.55 17.50
CA PRO A 40 -5.36 -10.12 17.57
C PRO A 40 -5.28 -9.51 16.17
N TYR A 41 -6.03 -8.42 15.98
CA TYR A 41 -5.95 -7.65 14.74
C TYR A 41 -4.52 -7.14 14.51
N LYS A 42 -3.98 -7.41 13.33
CA LYS A 42 -2.70 -6.88 12.87
C LYS A 42 -3.00 -5.79 11.85
N VAL A 43 -2.43 -4.61 12.07
CA VAL A 43 -2.50 -3.50 11.12
C VAL A 43 -1.64 -3.77 9.90
N ASP A 44 -2.04 -3.24 8.76
CA ASP A 44 -1.21 -3.18 7.58
C ASP A 44 -0.05 -2.21 7.84
N VAL A 45 1.17 -2.65 7.55
CA VAL A 45 2.39 -1.87 7.78
C VAL A 45 3.02 -1.51 6.45
N VAL A 46 3.06 -0.21 6.17
CA VAL A 46 3.70 0.36 4.99
C VAL A 46 4.98 1.06 5.44
N GLN A 47 6.11 0.69 4.84
CA GLN A 47 7.43 1.18 5.24
C GLN A 47 8.28 1.59 4.04
N GLY A 48 9.05 2.67 4.21
CA GLY A 48 10.00 3.16 3.23
C GLY A 48 9.44 4.24 2.29
N ASN A 49 10.14 4.46 1.19
CA ASN A 49 9.84 5.52 0.24
C ASN A 49 9.05 4.95 -0.94
N PHE A 50 7.77 5.29 -1.02
CA PHE A 50 6.96 4.92 -2.18
C PHE A 50 7.43 5.69 -3.41
N VAL A 51 7.74 4.96 -4.48
CA VAL A 51 8.03 5.51 -5.80
C VAL A 51 7.02 4.93 -6.77
N SER A 52 6.30 5.82 -7.47
CA SER A 52 5.31 5.43 -8.46
C SER A 52 5.95 5.19 -9.83
N LYS A 53 5.26 4.45 -10.69
CA LYS A 53 5.69 4.25 -12.09
C LYS A 53 5.88 5.57 -12.82
N GLU A 54 4.95 6.50 -12.64
CA GLU A 54 4.96 7.81 -13.30
C GLU A 54 6.19 8.64 -12.88
N GLN A 55 6.59 8.53 -11.61
CA GLN A 55 7.79 9.19 -11.11
C GLN A 55 9.08 8.60 -11.71
N VAL A 56 9.14 7.29 -11.94
CA VAL A 56 10.28 6.64 -12.61
C VAL A 56 10.35 7.04 -14.08
N GLU A 57 9.21 7.10 -14.76
CA GLU A 57 9.12 7.52 -16.16
C GLU A 57 9.44 9.01 -16.36
N ALA A 58 9.23 9.83 -15.34
CA ALA A 58 9.62 11.23 -15.36
C ALA A 58 11.14 11.45 -15.29
N LEU A 59 11.94 10.42 -14.94
CA LEU A 59 13.39 10.55 -14.83
C LEU A 59 14.04 10.62 -16.21
N GLN A 60 14.84 11.65 -16.43
CA GLN A 60 15.58 11.84 -17.68
C GLN A 60 17.10 11.87 -17.42
N PRO A 61 17.91 11.18 -18.25
CA PRO A 61 19.37 11.26 -18.18
C PRO A 61 19.85 12.72 -18.15
N GLY A 62 20.81 13.02 -17.27
CA GLY A 62 21.36 14.37 -17.11
C GLY A 62 20.70 15.24 -16.04
N MET A 63 19.59 14.80 -15.44
CA MET A 63 19.00 15.50 -14.29
C MET A 63 19.95 15.58 -13.10
N SER A 64 19.93 16.69 -12.37
CA SER A 64 20.74 16.85 -11.15
C SER A 64 20.18 16.03 -9.99
N ARG A 65 21.04 15.70 -9.01
CA ARG A 65 20.63 15.06 -7.75
C ARG A 65 19.46 15.78 -7.06
N GLN A 66 19.41 17.10 -7.13
CA GLN A 66 18.33 17.87 -6.54
C GLN A 66 17.01 17.64 -7.28
N GLN A 67 17.02 17.69 -8.61
CA GLN A 67 15.83 17.43 -9.43
C GLN A 67 15.28 16.01 -9.19
N ILE A 68 16.16 15.02 -9.11
CA ILE A 68 15.75 13.64 -8.79
C ILE A 68 15.09 13.57 -7.41
N ARG A 69 15.61 14.31 -6.42
CA ARG A 69 15.04 14.37 -5.08
C ARG A 69 13.69 15.08 -5.05
N ASP A 70 13.50 16.08 -5.89
CA ASP A 70 12.22 16.79 -6.01
C ASP A 70 11.14 15.88 -6.64
N ILE A 71 11.52 14.95 -7.52
CA ILE A 71 10.61 13.99 -8.16
C ILE A 71 10.33 12.77 -7.27
N LEU A 72 11.39 12.09 -6.79
CA LEU A 72 11.30 10.82 -6.06
C LEU A 72 11.22 10.98 -4.54
N GLY A 73 11.44 12.20 -4.03
CA GLY A 73 11.62 12.46 -2.61
C GLY A 73 13.05 12.21 -2.13
N THR A 74 13.26 12.36 -0.81
CA THR A 74 14.58 12.14 -0.20
C THR A 74 14.81 10.64 0.07
N PRO A 75 15.90 10.04 -0.43
CA PRO A 75 16.21 8.65 -0.15
C PRO A 75 16.43 8.46 1.36
N LEU A 76 15.86 7.40 1.93
CA LEU A 76 15.95 7.12 3.36
C LEU A 76 17.36 6.71 3.78
N VAL A 77 18.14 6.15 2.85
CA VAL A 77 19.53 5.74 3.07
C VAL A 77 20.38 6.20 1.88
N THR A 78 21.40 7.00 2.15
CA THR A 78 22.49 7.28 1.20
C THR A 78 23.75 6.58 1.68
N SER A 79 24.36 5.76 0.84
CA SER A 79 25.61 5.09 1.21
C SER A 79 26.72 6.12 1.38
N VAL A 80 27.40 6.13 2.52
CA VAL A 80 28.58 6.98 2.75
C VAL A 80 29.79 6.55 1.91
N PHE A 81 29.79 5.30 1.43
CA PHE A 81 30.86 4.74 0.60
C PHE A 81 30.55 4.80 -0.90
N HIS A 82 29.26 4.83 -1.27
CA HIS A 82 28.79 4.90 -2.65
C HIS A 82 27.87 6.12 -2.81
N GLY A 83 28.49 7.31 -2.81
CA GLY A 83 27.76 8.57 -2.98
C GLY A 83 27.07 8.69 -4.34
N ASP A 84 27.46 7.86 -5.31
CA ASP A 84 26.93 7.76 -6.67
C ASP A 84 25.68 6.87 -6.80
N ARG A 85 25.17 6.30 -5.70
CA ARG A 85 23.97 5.45 -5.73
C ARG A 85 22.97 5.80 -4.65
N TRP A 86 21.71 5.97 -5.02
CA TRP A 86 20.59 6.10 -4.09
C TRP A 86 19.68 4.88 -4.19
N GLU A 87 19.21 4.44 -3.03
CA GLU A 87 18.29 3.30 -2.92
C GLU A 87 16.95 3.78 -2.35
N TYR A 88 15.89 3.48 -3.08
CA TYR A 88 14.51 3.65 -2.66
C TYR A 88 13.94 2.24 -2.44
N VAL A 89 13.68 1.92 -1.19
CA VAL A 89 13.09 0.64 -0.80
C VAL A 89 11.74 0.91 -0.18
N PHE A 90 10.76 0.16 -0.63
CA PHE A 90 9.38 0.24 -0.20
C PHE A 90 8.87 -1.16 0.15
N THR A 91 8.19 -1.30 1.28
CA THR A 91 7.67 -2.57 1.77
C THR A 91 6.24 -2.42 2.25
N ILE A 92 5.37 -3.34 1.81
CA ILE A 92 4.01 -3.49 2.32
C ILE A 92 3.88 -4.86 2.96
N ASN A 93 3.64 -4.87 4.27
CA ASN A 93 3.32 -6.04 5.05
C ASN A 93 1.85 -6.05 5.42
N ARG A 94 1.11 -7.07 4.98
CA ARG A 94 -0.31 -7.27 5.29
C ARG A 94 -0.52 -8.65 5.90
N PRO A 95 -1.36 -8.78 6.94
CA PRO A 95 -1.65 -10.07 7.53
C PRO A 95 -2.35 -10.98 6.52
N GLY A 96 -1.81 -12.18 6.33
CA GLY A 96 -2.38 -13.18 5.41
C GLY A 96 -1.98 -13.01 3.94
N VAL A 97 -1.19 -11.99 3.60
CA VAL A 97 -0.61 -11.79 2.26
C VAL A 97 0.91 -11.78 2.38
N GLU A 98 1.60 -12.31 1.36
CA GLU A 98 3.06 -12.27 1.31
C GLU A 98 3.58 -10.82 1.30
N SER A 99 4.66 -10.58 2.04
CA SER A 99 5.32 -9.28 2.11
C SER A 99 5.76 -8.83 0.73
N GLN A 100 5.31 -7.64 0.30
CA GLN A 100 5.69 -7.08 -0.99
C GLN A 100 6.81 -6.08 -0.78
N ILE A 101 7.98 -6.36 -1.35
CA ILE A 101 9.13 -5.46 -1.34
C ILE A 101 9.35 -4.96 -2.76
N ARG A 102 9.51 -3.65 -2.92
CA ARG A 102 9.85 -3.00 -4.19
C ARG A 102 11.11 -2.18 -3.98
N LYS A 103 12.08 -2.33 -4.87
CA LYS A 103 13.36 -1.63 -4.82
C LYS A 103 13.61 -0.88 -6.11
N LEU A 104 14.04 0.36 -5.97
CA LEU A 104 14.54 1.18 -7.07
C LEU A 104 15.91 1.72 -6.67
N THR A 105 16.88 1.48 -7.55
CA THR A 105 18.26 1.93 -7.41
C THR A 105 18.53 2.96 -8.47
N VAL A 106 18.93 4.15 -8.04
CA VAL A 106 19.25 5.28 -8.90
C VAL A 106 20.76 5.47 -8.91
N PHE A 107 21.36 5.45 -10.10
CA PHE A 107 22.79 5.63 -10.31
C PHE A 107 23.10 7.02 -10.86
N PHE A 108 24.17 7.61 -10.34
CA PHE A 108 24.68 8.91 -10.72
C PHE A 108 26.08 8.77 -11.31
N ASN A 109 26.41 9.62 -12.28
CA ASN A 109 27.79 9.83 -12.72
C ASN A 109 28.21 11.23 -12.25
N GLY A 110 28.97 11.31 -11.16
CA GLY A 110 29.20 12.58 -10.47
C GLY A 110 27.89 13.12 -9.88
N ASP A 111 27.39 14.24 -10.41
CA ASP A 111 26.18 14.92 -9.93
C ASP A 111 24.95 14.78 -10.85
N VAL A 112 25.09 14.03 -11.94
CA VAL A 112 24.03 13.83 -12.92
C VAL A 112 23.49 12.40 -12.88
N PHE A 113 22.18 12.28 -13.06
CA PHE A 113 21.48 11.00 -13.17
C PHE A 113 21.93 10.26 -14.43
N ALA A 114 22.37 9.01 -14.24
CA ALA A 114 22.83 8.14 -15.32
C ALA A 114 21.76 7.13 -15.72
N ARG A 115 21.23 6.38 -14.76
CA ARG A 115 20.23 5.32 -14.99
C ARG A 115 19.52 4.92 -13.70
N ALA A 116 18.36 4.29 -13.83
CA ALA A 116 17.66 3.65 -12.73
C ALA A 116 17.47 2.16 -13.04
N GLU A 117 17.59 1.31 -12.03
CA GLU A 117 17.31 -0.13 -12.08
C GLU A 117 16.44 -0.52 -10.90
N GLY A 118 15.48 -1.42 -11.10
CA GLY A 118 14.62 -1.84 -10.02
C GLY A 118 13.51 -2.77 -10.47
N ASP A 119 12.63 -3.06 -9.52
CA ASP A 119 11.40 -3.78 -9.79
C ASP A 119 10.43 -2.90 -10.60
N GLU A 120 9.43 -3.52 -11.21
CA GLU A 120 8.32 -2.77 -11.80
C GLU A 120 7.58 -1.99 -10.70
N MET A 121 7.41 -0.68 -10.85
CA MET A 121 6.72 0.13 -9.86
C MET A 121 5.21 0.16 -10.16
N PRO A 122 4.33 0.12 -9.13
CA PRO A 122 2.89 0.31 -9.33
C PRO A 122 2.59 1.78 -9.68
N SER A 123 1.45 2.02 -10.34
CA SER A 123 0.92 3.38 -10.47
C SER A 123 0.52 3.92 -9.10
N GLU A 124 0.49 5.24 -8.95
CA GLU A 124 -0.02 5.87 -7.73
C GLU A 124 -1.47 5.45 -7.44
N SER A 125 -2.31 5.36 -8.47
CA SER A 125 -3.70 4.89 -8.34
C SER A 125 -3.81 3.45 -7.84
N ASP A 126 -2.98 2.54 -8.36
CA ASP A 126 -2.99 1.13 -7.96
C ASP A 126 -2.50 0.99 -6.52
N PHE A 127 -1.51 1.80 -6.13
CA PHE A 127 -1.02 1.83 -4.76
C PHE A 127 -2.09 2.32 -3.78
N VAL A 128 -2.74 3.46 -4.06
CA VAL A 128 -3.82 3.98 -3.21
C VAL A 128 -5.00 2.99 -3.14
N ALA A 129 -5.33 2.32 -4.25
CA ALA A 129 -6.32 1.25 -4.26
C ALA A 129 -5.90 0.07 -3.35
N SER A 130 -4.61 -0.25 -3.32
CA SER A 130 -4.08 -1.31 -2.46
C SER A 130 -4.10 -0.98 -0.96
N LEU A 131 -4.06 0.32 -0.60
CA LEU A 131 -4.17 0.81 0.78
C LEU A 131 -5.61 0.85 1.30
N LYS A 132 -6.59 1.10 0.42
CA LYS A 132 -8.02 1.03 0.73
C LYS A 132 -8.45 -0.43 0.85
N GLY A 133 -7.97 -1.08 1.93
CA GLY A 133 -8.04 -2.51 2.23
C GLY A 133 -9.16 -3.25 1.50
N MET A 134 -8.76 -4.29 0.76
CA MET A 134 -9.54 -5.07 -0.21
C MET A 134 -11.05 -5.13 0.07
N LYS A 135 -11.78 -4.08 -0.29
CA LYS A 135 -13.25 -4.08 -0.28
C LYS A 135 -13.72 -4.17 -1.73
N GLY A 136 -13.45 -5.32 -2.33
CA GLY A 136 -13.78 -5.65 -3.71
C GLY A 136 -12.94 -4.86 -4.71
N THR A 137 -12.64 -5.47 -5.85
CA THR A 137 -12.17 -4.75 -7.03
C THR A 137 -13.15 -3.61 -7.29
N PRO A 138 -12.71 -2.32 -7.30
CA PRO A 138 -13.60 -1.25 -7.72
C PRO A 138 -13.93 -1.54 -9.18
N LYS A 139 -15.20 -1.86 -9.45
CA LYS A 139 -15.70 -1.98 -10.82
C LYS A 139 -15.51 -0.61 -11.45
N VAL A 140 -14.43 -0.45 -12.21
CA VAL A 140 -14.08 0.80 -12.89
C VAL A 140 -15.32 1.21 -13.69
N PRO A 141 -15.95 2.36 -13.39
CA PRO A 141 -17.08 2.83 -14.16
C PRO A 141 -16.62 2.99 -15.61
N GLN A 142 -17.36 2.42 -16.57
CA GLN A 142 -17.03 2.61 -17.98
C GLN A 142 -17.18 4.10 -18.31
N LEU A 143 -16.04 4.75 -18.53
CA LEU A 143 -15.95 6.18 -18.87
C LEU A 143 -16.27 6.43 -20.36
N GLU A 144 -16.44 5.36 -21.13
CA GLU A 144 -16.84 5.39 -22.53
C GLU A 144 -18.37 5.25 -22.61
N ALA A 145 -19.02 6.21 -23.29
CA ALA A 145 -20.42 6.09 -23.63
C ALA A 145 -20.56 5.13 -24.82
N SER A 146 -21.37 4.08 -24.68
CA SER A 146 -21.71 3.23 -25.82
C SER A 146 -22.37 4.06 -26.93
N GLU A 147 -22.22 3.67 -28.20
CA GLU A 147 -22.80 4.40 -29.35
C GLU A 147 -24.33 4.60 -29.20
N ALA A 148 -25.01 3.67 -28.54
CA ALA A 148 -26.43 3.77 -28.20
C ALA A 148 -26.74 4.84 -27.12
N GLN A 149 -25.82 5.10 -26.18
CA GLN A 149 -25.94 6.19 -25.21
C GLN A 149 -25.59 7.55 -25.82
N LEU A 150 -24.63 7.59 -26.75
CA LEU A 150 -24.33 8.78 -27.56
C LEU A 150 -25.51 9.16 -28.46
N ALA A 151 -26.18 8.17 -29.08
CA ALA A 151 -27.37 8.39 -29.89
C ALA A 151 -28.57 8.95 -29.09
N LYS A 152 -28.59 8.78 -27.77
CA LYS A 152 -29.63 9.34 -26.88
C LYS A 152 -29.47 10.85 -26.67
N TYR A 153 -28.30 11.40 -26.95
CA TYR A 153 -28.00 12.84 -26.87
C TYR A 153 -27.48 13.34 -28.22
N PRO A 154 -28.35 13.43 -29.25
CA PRO A 154 -27.91 13.96 -30.55
C PRO A 154 -27.40 15.39 -30.37
N ALA A 155 -26.27 15.71 -31.01
CA ALA A 155 -25.76 17.06 -31.07
C ALA A 155 -26.85 17.99 -31.62
N ARG A 156 -27.16 19.08 -30.90
CA ARG A 156 -28.10 20.09 -31.39
C ARG A 156 -27.57 20.61 -32.72
N THR A 157 -28.44 20.71 -33.73
CA THR A 157 -28.02 21.18 -35.05
C THR A 157 -27.53 22.63 -34.94
N ASN A 158 -26.53 23.01 -35.75
CA ASN A 158 -25.96 24.36 -35.72
C ASN A 158 -27.04 25.44 -35.87
N SER A 159 -28.12 25.17 -36.62
CA SER A 159 -29.26 26.07 -36.77
C SER A 159 -30.01 26.36 -35.47
N GLU A 160 -30.18 25.37 -34.58
CA GLU A 160 -30.85 25.56 -33.28
C GLU A 160 -29.92 26.16 -32.22
N ALA A 161 -28.62 25.90 -32.31
CA ALA A 161 -27.61 26.51 -31.44
C ALA A 161 -27.42 28.00 -31.77
N GLU A 162 -27.46 28.36 -33.05
CA GLU A 162 -27.30 29.74 -33.53
C GLU A 162 -28.57 30.58 -33.29
N GLN A 163 -29.76 29.97 -33.40
CA GLN A 163 -31.03 30.59 -32.99
C GLN A 163 -31.14 30.75 -31.46
N ALA A 164 -30.65 29.78 -30.68
CA ALA A 164 -30.61 29.90 -29.22
C ALA A 164 -29.59 30.98 -28.76
N ALA A 165 -28.47 31.12 -29.47
CA ALA A 165 -27.49 32.19 -29.21
C ALA A 165 -28.02 33.58 -29.58
N ALA A 166 -28.80 33.68 -30.67
CA ALA A 166 -29.42 34.93 -31.11
C ALA A 166 -30.56 35.42 -30.19
N ASN A 167 -31.17 34.52 -29.42
CA ASN A 167 -32.27 34.84 -28.49
C ASN A 167 -31.81 35.03 -27.03
N LEU A 168 -30.51 35.04 -26.76
CA LEU A 168 -29.99 35.38 -25.43
C LEU A 168 -30.03 36.90 -25.25
N PRO A 169 -30.58 37.42 -24.14
CA PRO A 169 -30.43 38.83 -23.81
C PRO A 169 -28.94 39.16 -23.73
N PRO A 170 -28.50 40.35 -24.22
CA PRO A 170 -27.09 40.73 -24.16
C PRO A 170 -26.61 40.65 -22.72
N ALA A 171 -25.48 39.97 -22.49
CA ALA A 171 -24.88 39.85 -21.18
C ALA A 171 -24.69 41.25 -20.59
N ALA A 172 -25.25 41.49 -19.40
CA ALA A 172 -25.12 42.78 -18.73
C ALA A 172 -23.64 43.06 -18.46
N THR A 173 -23.06 44.04 -19.17
CA THR A 173 -21.65 44.47 -19.04
C THR A 173 -21.40 45.38 -17.84
N SER A 174 -22.43 45.68 -17.05
CA SER A 174 -22.30 46.46 -15.82
C SER A 174 -22.21 45.52 -14.62
N TYR A 175 -20.98 45.25 -14.17
CA TYR A 175 -20.75 44.60 -12.89
C TYR A 175 -21.00 45.60 -11.75
N PRO A 176 -21.66 45.19 -10.65
CA PRO A 176 -21.80 46.04 -9.47
C PRO A 176 -20.40 46.37 -8.90
N PRO A 177 -20.15 47.63 -8.49
CA PRO A 177 -18.86 48.02 -7.95
C PRO A 177 -18.56 47.22 -6.67
N LEU A 178 -17.37 46.61 -6.62
CA LEU A 178 -16.89 45.79 -5.49
C LEU A 178 -16.34 46.63 -4.33
N GLU A 179 -16.51 47.95 -4.37
CA GLU A 179 -16.02 48.85 -3.33
C GLU A 179 -17.15 49.24 -2.39
N SER A 180 -16.98 48.88 -1.12
CA SER A 180 -17.72 49.48 -0.01
C SER A 180 -17.01 50.76 0.39
N ARG A 181 -17.73 51.89 0.40
CA ARG A 181 -17.24 53.17 0.94
C ARG A 181 -17.24 53.14 2.46
#